data_AF-A0AAV0Y5A6-F1
#
_entry.id   AF-A0AAV0Y5A6-F1
#
_cell.length_a   1.000
_cell.length_b   1.000
_cell.length_c   1.000
_cell.angle_alpha   90.00
_cell.angle_beta   90.00
_cell.angle_gamma   90.00
#
_symmetry.space_group_name_H-M   'P 1'
#
loop_
_entity.id
_entity.type
_entity.pdbx_description
1 polymer ?
#
loop_
_entity_poly.entity_id
_entity_poly.type
_entity_poly.pdbx_seq_one_letter_code
_entity_poly.pdbx_strand_id
1 'polypeptide(L)'
;MALKKGAIPSNLKTRGGLTHPNDFLFRLLITVEKSFVKYCENNDVFLMKIDDFFGNNQSINFPCVEHKKDVLTQIISNFIIMRMQQYSLITNKNANKLNAKKKS
;
A
#
# COMPACT_ATOMS: atom_id res chain seq x y z
N MET A 1 31.59 6.28 16.80
CA MET A 1 31.05 6.17 15.43
C MET A 1 29.52 6.20 15.52
N ALA A 2 28.90 7.36 15.27
CA ALA A 2 27.47 7.57 15.49
C ALA A 2 26.67 7.16 14.24
N LEU A 3 25.86 6.11 14.36
CA LEU A 3 24.84 5.80 13.37
C LEU A 3 23.71 6.82 13.50
N LYS A 4 23.66 7.77 12.55
CA LYS A 4 22.49 8.64 12.34
C LYS A 4 21.27 7.75 12.10
N LYS A 5 20.40 7.61 13.11
CA LYS A 5 19.06 7.04 12.97
C LYS A 5 18.29 7.95 12.01
N GLY A 6 18.13 7.51 10.76
CA GLY A 6 17.27 8.17 9.78
C GLY A 6 15.87 8.31 10.37
N ALA A 7 15.37 9.55 10.43
CA ALA A 7 14.06 9.84 11.00
C ALA A 7 12.97 9.20 10.13
N ILE A 8 12.28 8.20 10.66
CA ILE A 8 11.09 7.60 10.05
C ILE A 8 9.93 8.61 10.23
N PRO A 9 9.14 8.95 9.19
CA PRO A 9 8.11 10.00 9.26
C PRO A 9 7.08 9.85 10.39
N SER A 10 6.84 8.61 10.86
CA SER A 10 5.96 8.34 12.01
C SER A 10 6.43 9.04 13.29
N ASN A 11 7.76 9.17 13.49
CA ASN A 11 8.35 9.86 14.63
C ASN A 11 8.26 11.39 14.53
N LEU A 12 8.15 11.93 13.31
CA LEU A 12 8.18 13.36 13.07
C LEU A 12 6.77 13.99 13.04
N LYS A 13 5.77 13.24 12.57
CA LYS A 13 4.41 13.77 12.39
C LYS A 13 3.47 13.49 13.56
N THR A 14 3.80 12.57 14.46
CA THR A 14 2.87 12.19 15.53
C THR A 14 3.49 12.25 16.91
N ARG A 15 2.71 12.75 17.86
CA ARG A 15 3.05 12.82 19.29
C ARG A 15 3.03 11.43 19.96
N GLY A 16 3.58 10.41 19.29
CA GLY A 16 3.61 9.03 19.77
C GLY A 16 2.30 8.22 19.61
N GLY A 17 1.27 8.79 18.98
CA GLY A 17 -0.03 8.11 18.82
C GLY A 17 -0.14 7.14 17.64
N LEU A 18 0.83 7.11 16.73
CA LEU A 18 0.87 6.12 15.65
C LEU A 18 1.70 4.91 16.06
N THR A 19 1.13 3.73 15.86
CA THR A 19 1.86 2.48 16.00
C THR A 19 2.97 2.43 14.95
N HIS A 20 4.19 2.10 15.38
CA HIS A 20 5.26 1.79 14.43
C HIS A 20 4.88 0.52 13.65
N PRO A 21 4.87 0.57 12.31
CA PRO A 21 4.58 -0.62 11.53
C PRO A 21 5.66 -1.66 11.77
N ASN A 22 5.24 -2.91 11.97
CA ASN A 22 6.14 -4.06 11.98
C ASN A 22 6.92 -4.10 10.65
N ASP A 23 8.24 -4.33 10.70
CA ASP A 23 9.11 -4.39 9.50
C ASP A 23 8.57 -5.38 8.46
N PHE A 24 8.05 -6.52 8.91
CA PHE A 24 7.38 -7.49 8.06
C PHE A 24 6.18 -6.89 7.32
N LEU A 25 5.29 -6.23 8.06
CA LEU A 25 4.09 -5.60 7.49
C LEU A 25 4.48 -4.48 6.54
N PHE A 26 5.48 -3.68 6.88
CA PHE A 26 5.98 -2.61 6.02
C PHE A 26 6.50 -3.16 4.68
N ARG A 27 7.36 -4.19 4.71
CA ARG A 27 7.89 -4.83 3.49
C ARG A 27 6.78 -5.48 2.65
N LEU A 28 5.83 -6.13 3.30
CA LEU A 28 4.64 -6.71 2.66
C LEU A 28 3.88 -5.63 1.88
N LEU A 29 3.51 -4.53 2.55
CA LEU A 29 2.74 -3.46 1.94
C LEU A 29 3.50 -2.75 0.82
N ILE A 30 4.81 -2.53 0.96
CA ILE A 30 5.65 -1.95 -0.12
C ILE A 30 5.63 -2.84 -1.37
N THR A 31 5.61 -4.15 -1.18
CA THR A 31 5.61 -5.10 -2.30
C THR A 31 4.25 -5.10 -3.01
N VAL A 32 3.16 -5.14 -2.25
CA VAL A 32 1.80 -5.00 -2.80
C VAL A 32 1.62 -3.65 -3.49
N GLU A 33 2.19 -2.58 -2.96
CA GLU A 33 2.17 -1.24 -3.56
C GLU A 33 2.87 -1.19 -4.92
N LYS A 34 4.00 -1.89 -5.07
CA LYS A 34 4.70 -1.97 -6.37
C LYS A 34 3.83 -2.64 -7.43
N SER A 35 3.22 -3.78 -7.09
CA SER A 35 2.25 -4.43 -7.95
C SER A 35 1.05 -3.50 -8.19
N PHE A 36 0.64 -2.71 -7.20
CA PHE A 36 -0.47 -1.77 -7.34
C PHE A 36 -0.22 -0.74 -8.43
N VAL A 37 0.92 -0.06 -8.36
CA VAL A 37 1.28 1.02 -9.29
C VAL A 37 1.36 0.52 -10.73
N LYS A 38 1.75 -0.75 -10.93
CA LYS A 38 1.82 -1.37 -12.25
C LYS A 38 0.46 -1.53 -12.94
N TYR A 39 -0.61 -1.73 -12.16
CA TYR A 39 -1.94 -2.08 -12.68
C TYR A 39 -3.02 -1.05 -12.34
N CYS A 40 -2.69 0.08 -11.71
CA CYS A 40 -3.68 1.01 -11.14
C CYS A 40 -4.65 1.63 -12.18
N GLU A 41 -4.28 1.60 -13.46
CA GLU A 41 -5.09 2.12 -14.58
C GLU A 41 -5.90 1.04 -15.30
N ASN A 42 -5.73 -0.23 -14.94
CA ASN A 42 -6.46 -1.33 -15.56
C ASN A 42 -7.90 -1.42 -14.98
N ASN A 43 -8.76 -2.28 -15.55
CA ASN A 43 -10.08 -2.54 -14.96
C ASN A 43 -10.00 -3.58 -13.83
N ASP A 44 -9.26 -4.68 -14.07
CA ASP A 44 -9.15 -5.81 -13.13
C ASP A 44 -7.98 -5.65 -12.15
N VAL A 45 -7.80 -4.42 -11.68
CA VAL A 45 -6.69 -3.99 -10.85
C VAL A 45 -6.50 -4.89 -9.63
N PHE A 46 -7.59 -5.35 -9.01
CA PHE A 46 -7.54 -6.16 -7.80
C PHE A 46 -6.93 -7.54 -8.06
N LEU A 47 -7.44 -8.26 -9.06
CA LEU A 47 -6.97 -9.61 -9.41
C LEU A 47 -5.53 -9.55 -9.92
N MET A 48 -5.23 -8.62 -10.83
CA MET A 48 -3.88 -8.48 -11.40
C MET A 48 -2.81 -8.21 -10.34
N LYS A 49 -3.12 -7.43 -9.30
CA LYS A 49 -2.20 -7.20 -8.18
C LYS A 49 -1.96 -8.45 -7.35
N ILE A 50 -3.02 -9.22 -7.08
CA ILE A 50 -2.94 -10.44 -6.29
C ILE A 50 -2.11 -11.49 -7.03
N ASP A 51 -2.40 -11.72 -8.31
CA ASP A 51 -1.66 -12.67 -9.14
C ASP A 51 -0.19 -12.31 -9.24
N ASP A 52 0.13 -11.03 -9.49
CA ASP A 52 1.51 -10.54 -9.55
C ASP A 52 2.22 -10.64 -8.19
N PHE A 53 1.50 -10.38 -7.10
CA PHE A 53 2.06 -10.48 -5.75
C PHE A 53 2.39 -11.94 -5.39
N PHE A 54 1.46 -12.87 -5.58
CA PHE A 54 1.68 -14.28 -5.23
C PHE A 54 2.62 -14.99 -6.22
N GLY A 55 2.62 -14.59 -7.49
CA GLY A 55 3.55 -15.11 -8.50
C GLY A 55 5.01 -14.75 -8.20
N ASN A 56 5.26 -13.55 -7.65
CA ASN A 56 6.61 -13.04 -7.41
C ASN A 56 7.14 -13.24 -5.98
N ASN A 57 6.30 -13.54 -4.98
CA ASN A 57 6.69 -13.50 -3.55
C ASN A 57 6.48 -14.83 -2.81
N GLN A 58 7.17 -15.89 -3.26
CA GLN A 58 6.98 -17.24 -2.72
C GLN A 58 7.41 -17.44 -1.24
N SER A 59 8.23 -16.56 -0.65
CA SER A 59 8.81 -16.79 0.70
C SER A 59 8.38 -15.76 1.75
N ILE A 60 7.09 -15.70 2.08
CA ILE A 60 6.60 -14.93 3.23
C ILE A 60 6.67 -15.83 4.48
N ASN A 61 7.63 -15.56 5.37
CA ASN A 61 7.74 -16.25 6.64
C ASN A 61 6.69 -15.70 7.63
N PHE A 62 5.73 -16.53 8.03
CA PHE A 62 4.64 -16.15 8.94
C PHE A 62 4.64 -17.11 10.13
N PRO A 63 4.56 -16.63 11.37
CA PRO A 63 4.76 -17.46 12.57
C PRO A 63 3.64 -18.50 12.80
N CYS A 64 2.47 -18.30 12.22
CA CYS A 64 1.33 -19.21 12.33
C CYS A 64 0.85 -19.66 10.94
N VAL A 65 1.02 -20.93 10.59
CA VAL A 65 0.67 -21.45 9.26
C VAL A 65 -0.85 -21.46 9.03
N GLU A 66 -1.64 -21.73 10.07
CA GLU A 66 -3.11 -21.82 9.99
C GLU A 66 -3.73 -20.47 9.64
N HIS A 67 -3.39 -19.42 10.40
CA HIS A 67 -3.93 -18.08 10.20
C HIS A 67 -3.23 -17.29 9.09
N LYS A 68 -2.12 -17.80 8.54
CA LYS A 68 -1.31 -17.12 7.52
C LYS A 68 -2.17 -16.69 6.33
N LYS A 69 -2.99 -17.61 5.80
CA LYS A 69 -3.77 -17.35 4.59
C LYS A 69 -4.83 -16.29 4.83
N ASP A 70 -5.62 -16.44 5.90
CA ASP A 70 -6.73 -15.53 6.20
C ASP A 70 -6.23 -14.14 6.54
N VAL A 71 -5.20 -14.03 7.39
CA VAL A 71 -4.63 -12.75 7.80
C VAL A 71 -3.97 -12.04 6.61
N LEU A 72 -3.17 -12.74 5.79
CA LEU A 72 -2.57 -12.12 4.60
C LEU A 72 -3.64 -11.68 3.60
N THR A 73 -4.65 -12.51 3.37
CA THR A 73 -5.75 -12.17 2.45
C THR A 73 -6.48 -10.92 2.92
N GLN A 74 -6.80 -10.81 4.21
CA GLN A 74 -7.43 -9.62 4.78
C GLN A 74 -6.54 -8.38 4.67
N ILE A 75 -5.25 -8.48 5.03
CA ILE A 75 -4.30 -7.36 4.95
C ILE A 75 -4.18 -6.85 3.51
N ILE A 76 -3.96 -7.76 2.56
CA ILE A 76 -3.75 -7.42 1.15
C ILE A 76 -5.03 -6.84 0.56
N SER A 77 -6.18 -7.48 0.80
CA SER A 77 -7.48 -7.02 0.27
C SER A 77 -7.81 -5.62 0.79
N ASN A 78 -7.70 -5.41 2.11
CA ASN A 78 -7.96 -4.11 2.73
C ASN A 78 -7.01 -3.04 2.18
N PHE A 79 -5.73 -3.37 2.02
CA PHE A 79 -4.76 -2.44 1.45
C PHE A 79 -5.10 -2.04 0.01
N ILE A 80 -5.40 -3.01 -0.85
CA ILE A 80 -5.75 -2.75 -2.25
C ILE A 80 -7.00 -1.87 -2.34
N ILE A 81 -8.04 -2.19 -1.57
CA ILE A 81 -9.29 -1.41 -1.52
C ILE A 81 -8.99 0.04 -1.11
N MET A 82 -8.27 0.23 0.00
CA MET A 82 -7.92 1.57 0.47
C MET A 82 -7.09 2.35 -0.57
N ARG A 83 -6.13 1.70 -1.23
CA ARG A 83 -5.30 2.36 -2.26
C ARG A 83 -6.11 2.72 -3.51
N MET A 84 -7.06 1.89 -3.93
CA MET A 84 -7.97 2.23 -5.04
C MET A 84 -8.83 3.44 -4.72
N GLN A 85 -9.37 3.51 -3.51
CA GLN A 85 -10.13 4.67 -3.04
C GLN A 85 -9.27 5.94 -3.05
N GLN A 86 -8.05 5.86 -2.50
CA GLN A 86 -7.11 6.99 -2.52
C GLN A 86 -6.76 7.44 -3.94
N TYR A 87 -6.50 6.49 -4.85
CA TYR A 87 -6.22 6.78 -6.25
C TYR A 87 -7.39 7.51 -6.91
N SER A 88 -8.61 6.99 -6.78
CA SER A 88 -9.82 7.62 -7.32
C SER A 88 -10.02 9.04 -6.79
N LEU A 89 -9.87 9.25 -5.48
CA LEU A 89 -9.98 10.58 -4.87
C LEU A 89 -8.96 11.58 -5.42
N ILE A 90 -7.71 11.15 -5.63
CA ILE A 90 -6.65 12.00 -6.18
C ILE A 90 -6.93 12.32 -7.65
N THR A 91 -7.27 11.32 -8.46
CA THR A 91 -7.58 11.48 -9.88
C THR A 91 -8.76 12.43 -10.09
N ASN A 92 -9.83 12.27 -9.33
CA ASN A 92 -11.00 13.16 -9.38
C ASN A 92 -10.67 14.59 -8.98
N LYS A 93 -9.88 14.78 -7.91
CA LYS A 93 -9.40 16.12 -7.51
C LYS A 93 -8.56 16.77 -8.61
N ASN A 94 -7.72 16.01 -9.29
CA ASN A 94 -6.89 16.52 -10.39
C ASN A 94 -7.73 16.88 -11.61
N ALA A 95 -8.70 16.05 -11.99
CA ALA A 95 -9.63 16.34 -13.07
C ALA A 95 -10.44 17.64 -12.82
N ASN A 96 -10.94 17.83 -11.59
CA ASN A 96 -11.65 19.05 -11.21
C ASN A 96 -10.78 20.31 -11.33
N LYS A 97 -9.50 20.23 -10.93
CA LYS A 97 -8.55 21.34 -11.08
C LYS A 97 -8.29 21.67 -12.56
N LEU A 98 -8.18 20.65 -13.42
CA LEU A 98 -8.00 20.84 -14.86
C LEU A 98 -9.23 21.48 -15.50
N ASN A 99 -10.43 21.05 -15.12
CA ASN A 99 -11.69 21.60 -15.62
C ASN A 99 -11.88 23.07 -15.19
N ALA A 100 -11.51 23.42 -13.96
CA ALA A 100 -11.54 24.81 -13.48
C ALA A 100 -10.62 25.72 -14.31
N LYS A 101 -9.40 25.26 -14.64
CA LYS A 101 -8.44 26.01 -15.46
C LYS A 101 -8.86 26.17 -16.92
N LYS A 102 -9.66 25.25 -17.47
CA LYS A 102 -10.18 25.34 -18.85
C LYS A 102 -11.38 26.28 -18.99
N LYS A 103 -12.01 26.65 -17.86
CA LYS A 103 -13.21 27.49 -17.83
C LYS A 103 -12.90 28.97 -17.56
N SER A 104 -11.63 29.31 -17.30
CA SER A 104 -11.14 30.68 -17.10
C SER A 104 -10.54 31.26 -18.37
#